data_AF-A0A397PJW4-F1
#
_entry.id   AF-A0A397PJW4-F1
#
_cell.length_a   1.000
_cell.length_b   1.000
_cell.length_c   1.000
_cell.angle_alpha   90.00
_cell.angle_beta   90.00
_cell.angle_gamma   90.00
#
_symmetry.space_group_name_H-M   'P 1'
#
loop_
_entity.id
_entity.type
_entity.pdbx_description
1 polymer ?
#
loop_
_entity_poly.entity_id
_entity_poly.type
_entity_poly.pdbx_seq_one_letter_code
_entity_poly.pdbx_strand_id
1 'polypeptide(L)'
;MSIPRFHVTYEVTTPESAARGDLAEAGYIGRGEWHTNRGNPEAELSLREALDLAYPQEDCGRWFCEIDGRHDYQTGAVERRTVHPPRTITAASYNRLHRLLGIG
;
A
#
# COMPACT_ATOMS: atom_id res chain seq x y z
N MET A 1 -10.15 -8.37 22.43
CA MET A 1 -9.81 -7.22 21.57
C MET A 1 -9.52 -7.76 20.19
N SER A 2 -10.13 -7.20 19.13
CA SER A 2 -9.81 -7.57 17.74
C SER A 2 -8.43 -7.04 17.36
N ILE A 3 -7.66 -7.81 16.60
CA ILE A 3 -6.35 -7.39 16.08
C ILE A 3 -6.59 -6.30 15.03
N PRO A 4 -5.93 -5.13 15.10
CA PRO A 4 -6.06 -4.10 14.07
C PRO A 4 -5.59 -4.65 12.71
N ARG A 5 -6.46 -4.50 11.69
CA ARG A 5 -6.24 -5.00 10.33
C ARG A 5 -5.88 -3.85 9.39
N PHE A 6 -4.81 -4.07 8.63
CA PHE A 6 -4.28 -3.17 7.62
C PHE A 6 -4.71 -3.65 6.24
N HIS A 7 -4.78 -2.75 5.27
CA HIS A 7 -4.90 -3.12 3.86
C HIS A 7 -3.69 -2.60 3.09
N VAL A 8 -3.29 -3.32 2.06
CA VAL A 8 -2.31 -2.83 1.08
C VAL A 8 -3.00 -2.68 -0.25
N THR A 9 -2.87 -1.51 -0.85
CA THR A 9 -3.29 -1.27 -2.24
C THR A 9 -2.07 -1.13 -3.13
N TYR A 10 -2.24 -1.41 -4.41
CA TYR A 10 -1.24 -1.14 -5.43
C TYR A 10 -1.82 -0.29 -6.55
N GLU A 11 -0.95 0.47 -7.20
CA GLU A 11 -1.21 1.17 -8.45
C GLU A 11 -0.06 0.86 -9.42
N VAL A 12 -0.39 0.48 -10.65
CA VAL A 12 0.57 0.27 -11.73
C VAL A 12 0.39 1.38 -12.75
N THR A 13 1.49 2.06 -13.07
CA THR A 13 1.56 3.05 -14.13
C THR A 13 2.51 2.56 -15.21
N THR A 14 2.03 2.45 -16.44
CA THR A 14 2.85 2.21 -17.64
C THR A 14 3.13 3.54 -18.35
N PRO A 15 4.11 3.60 -19.29
CA PRO A 15 4.34 4.80 -20.08
C PRO A 15 3.08 5.29 -20.84
N GLU A 16 2.26 4.36 -21.35
CA GLU A 16 1.05 4.69 -22.11
C GLU A 16 -0.06 5.27 -21.23
N SER A 17 -0.22 4.74 -20.01
CA SER A 17 -1.21 5.23 -19.04
C SER A 17 -0.75 6.56 -18.44
N ALA A 18 0.55 6.72 -18.14
CA ALA A 18 1.14 7.99 -17.72
C ALA A 18 0.90 9.11 -18.75
N ALA A 19 1.07 8.83 -20.04
CA ALA A 19 0.82 9.80 -21.12
C ALA A 19 -0.64 10.27 -21.19
N ARG A 20 -1.58 9.52 -20.60
CA ARG A 20 -3.00 9.86 -20.50
C ARG A 20 -3.39 10.41 -19.13
N GLY A 21 -2.45 10.45 -18.18
CA GLY A 21 -2.73 10.81 -16.79
C GLY A 21 -3.60 9.79 -16.08
N ASP A 22 -3.48 8.50 -16.42
CA ASP A 22 -4.28 7.41 -15.87
C ASP A 22 -3.38 6.32 -15.25
N LEU A 23 -4.01 5.35 -14.57
CA LEU A 23 -3.38 4.13 -14.08
C LEU A 23 -3.64 2.99 -15.06
N ALA A 24 -2.65 2.13 -15.28
CA ALA A 24 -2.85 0.91 -16.05
C ALA A 24 -3.64 -0.13 -15.24
N GLU A 25 -3.38 -0.20 -13.93
CA GLU A 25 -4.01 -1.14 -13.02
C GLU A 25 -4.00 -0.58 -11.60
N ALA A 26 -5.01 -0.92 -10.79
CA ALA A 26 -5.00 -0.64 -9.35
C ALA A 26 -5.90 -1.62 -8.61
N GLY A 27 -5.51 -2.00 -7.39
CA GLY A 27 -6.24 -3.02 -6.64
C GLY A 27 -5.75 -3.19 -5.20
N TYR A 28 -6.10 -4.34 -4.60
CA TYR A 28 -5.65 -4.73 -3.27
C TYR A 28 -4.65 -5.89 -3.35
N ILE A 29 -3.79 -5.99 -2.34
CA ILE A 29 -2.91 -7.14 -2.15
C ILE A 29 -3.36 -7.90 -0.91
N GLY A 30 -3.68 -9.19 -1.08
CA GLY A 30 -4.09 -10.11 -0.03
C GLY A 30 -2.98 -11.08 0.39
N ARG A 31 -3.27 -11.97 1.35
CA ARG A 31 -2.32 -13.00 1.80
C ARG A 31 -2.16 -14.08 0.74
N GLY A 32 -0.96 -14.20 0.16
CA GLY A 32 -0.62 -15.30 -0.76
C GLY A 32 -1.19 -15.16 -2.18
N GLU A 33 -1.95 -14.11 -2.48
CA GLU A 33 -2.49 -13.84 -3.82
C GLU A 33 -1.80 -12.64 -4.45
N TRP A 34 -1.52 -12.76 -5.75
CA TRP A 34 -1.02 -11.66 -6.57
C TRP A 34 -2.24 -10.92 -7.15
N HIS A 35 -2.36 -9.62 -6.82
CA HIS A 35 -3.35 -8.65 -7.34
C HIS A 35 -4.82 -9.09 -7.27
N THR A 36 -5.51 -8.76 -6.18
CA THR A 36 -6.94 -9.05 -6.03
C THR A 36 -7.79 -7.83 -6.35
N ASN A 37 -8.93 -8.07 -7.00
CA ASN A 37 -9.87 -7.02 -7.39
C ASN A 37 -10.49 -6.32 -6.16
N ARG A 38 -10.87 -5.05 -6.35
CA ARG A 38 -11.43 -4.14 -5.34
C ARG A 38 -12.46 -4.80 -4.41
N GLY A 39 -12.22 -4.73 -3.11
CA GLY A 39 -13.24 -4.94 -2.08
C GLY A 39 -13.22 -6.28 -1.36
N ASN A 40 -12.15 -7.08 -1.46
CA ASN A 40 -12.06 -8.32 -0.70
C ASN A 40 -11.73 -8.05 0.79
N PRO A 41 -12.64 -8.34 1.76
CA PRO A 41 -12.34 -8.28 3.19
C PRO A 41 -11.25 -9.28 3.62
N GLU A 42 -10.86 -10.23 2.77
CA GLU A 42 -9.72 -11.13 3.01
C GLU A 42 -8.35 -10.46 2.79
N ALA A 43 -8.32 -9.21 2.31
CA ALA A 43 -7.09 -8.40 2.23
C ALA A 43 -6.68 -7.80 3.60
N GLU A 44 -7.31 -8.24 4.70
CA GLU A 44 -7.01 -7.82 6.06
C GLU A 44 -5.69 -8.43 6.58
N LEU A 45 -4.65 -7.60 6.63
CA LEU A 45 -3.29 -7.96 7.01
C LEU A 45 -2.97 -7.53 8.44
N SER A 46 -2.10 -8.28 9.12
CA SER A 46 -1.37 -7.72 10.25
C SER A 46 -0.38 -6.65 9.78
N LEU A 47 0.12 -5.80 10.69
CA LEU A 47 1.14 -4.81 10.34
C LEU A 47 2.38 -5.46 9.71
N ARG A 48 2.85 -6.59 10.27
CA ARG A 48 4.03 -7.29 9.74
C ARG A 48 3.81 -7.68 8.28
N GLU A 49 2.67 -8.28 7.98
CA GLU A 49 2.37 -8.74 6.62
C GLU A 49 2.19 -7.59 5.64
N ALA A 50 1.58 -6.48 6.08
CA ALA A 50 1.49 -5.27 5.28
C ALA A 50 2.90 -4.73 4.92
N LEU A 51 3.85 -4.81 5.86
CA LEU A 51 5.22 -4.36 5.65
C LEU A 51 6.11 -5.35 4.90
N ASP A 52 5.76 -6.63 4.89
CA ASP A 52 6.37 -7.61 3.98
C ASP A 52 5.95 -7.34 2.52
N LEU A 53 4.76 -6.77 2.32
CA LEU A 53 4.22 -6.43 1.00
C LEU A 53 4.59 -5.02 0.54
N ALA A 54 4.76 -4.06 1.43
CA ALA A 54 5.02 -2.67 1.07
C ALA A 54 6.11 -2.07 1.95
N TYR A 55 6.95 -1.22 1.37
CA TYR A 55 8.01 -0.50 2.06
C TYR A 55 7.74 1.01 2.01
N PRO A 56 6.72 1.50 2.74
CA PRO A 56 6.36 2.91 2.65
C PRO A 56 7.49 3.80 3.17
N GLN A 57 7.71 4.94 2.52
CA GLN A 57 8.67 5.97 2.92
C GLN A 57 8.01 7.32 3.20
N GLU A 58 6.75 7.50 2.81
CA GLU A 58 6.02 8.76 2.97
C GLU A 58 4.77 8.59 3.82
N ASP A 59 4.51 9.59 4.67
CA ASP A 59 3.23 9.75 5.35
C ASP A 59 2.33 10.67 4.54
N CYS A 60 1.16 10.18 4.14
CA CYS A 60 0.14 10.94 3.44
C CYS A 60 -1.05 11.31 4.35
N GLY A 61 -0.85 11.25 5.67
CA GLY A 61 -1.78 11.67 6.72
C GLY A 61 -2.86 10.64 7.10
N ARG A 62 -3.33 9.82 6.16
CA ARG A 62 -4.25 8.69 6.42
C ARG A 62 -3.71 7.32 6.06
N TRP A 63 -2.62 7.29 5.30
CA TRP A 63 -1.98 6.08 4.79
C TRP A 63 -0.50 6.38 4.57
N PHE A 64 0.28 5.32 4.37
CA PHE A 64 1.71 5.39 4.14
C PHE A 64 2.05 4.83 2.75
N CYS A 65 2.82 5.56 1.94
CA CYS A 65 3.05 5.25 0.52
C CYS A 65 4.51 4.90 0.20
N GLU A 66 4.69 4.01 -0.78
CA GLU A 66 5.95 3.84 -1.50
C GLU A 66 6.16 5.02 -2.48
N ILE A 67 7.31 5.71 -2.42
CA ILE A 67 7.64 6.83 -3.33
C ILE A 67 8.32 6.31 -4.60
N ASP A 68 9.40 5.53 -4.41
CA ASP A 68 10.27 5.09 -5.50
C ASP A 68 9.65 3.96 -6.35
N GLY A 69 8.58 3.34 -5.85
CA GLY A 69 7.88 2.26 -6.55
C GLY A 69 8.78 1.08 -6.93
N ARG A 70 8.20 0.14 -7.68
CA ARG A 70 8.83 -1.09 -8.14
C ARG A 70 8.84 -1.03 -9.66
N HIS A 71 10.04 -0.93 -10.22
CA HIS A 71 10.23 -0.74 -11.65
C HIS A 71 10.38 -2.07 -12.38
N ASP A 72 9.53 -2.29 -13.38
CA ASP A 72 9.79 -3.26 -14.43
C ASP A 72 10.53 -2.58 -15.58
N TYR A 73 11.83 -2.87 -15.71
CA TYR A 73 12.67 -2.27 -16.74
C TYR A 73 12.43 -2.82 -18.15
N GLN A 74 11.71 -3.94 -18.30
CA GLN A 74 11.37 -4.48 -19.62
C GLN A 74 10.18 -3.74 -20.23
N THR A 75 9.17 -3.45 -19.40
CA THR A 75 7.92 -2.80 -19.85
C THR A 75 7.89 -1.30 -19.56
N GLY A 76 8.75 -0.81 -18.65
CA GLY A 76 8.71 0.55 -18.13
C GLY A 76 7.59 0.78 -17.11
N ALA A 77 6.90 -0.28 -16.67
CA ALA A 77 5.86 -0.18 -15.67
C ALA A 77 6.44 0.14 -14.28
N VAL A 78 5.72 0.96 -13.52
CA VAL A 78 6.04 1.29 -12.13
C VAL A 78 4.85 0.93 -11.27
N GLU A 79 5.07 0.04 -10.31
CA GLU A 79 4.08 -0.30 -9.29
C GLU A 79 4.39 0.42 -7.99
N ARG A 80 3.43 1.13 -7.40
CA ARG A 80 3.54 1.68 -6.05
C ARG A 80 2.55 1.02 -5.13
N ARG A 81 2.96 0.79 -3.88
CA ARG A 81 2.10 0.22 -2.85
C ARG A 81 1.82 1.21 -1.74
N THR A 82 0.63 1.12 -1.17
CA THR A 82 0.17 1.97 -0.08
C THR A 82 -0.35 1.11 1.06
N VAL A 83 0.13 1.36 2.28
CA VAL A 83 -0.36 0.75 3.51
C VAL A 83 -1.44 1.62 4.12
N HIS A 84 -2.63 1.05 4.28
CA HIS A 84 -3.79 1.68 4.91
C HIS A 84 -3.96 1.14 6.33
N PRO A 85 -3.74 1.97 7.36
CA PRO A 85 -4.09 1.63 8.73
C PRO A 85 -5.60 1.36 8.89
N PRO A 86 -5.99 0.61 9.94
CA PRO A 86 -7.40 0.41 10.25
C PRO A 86 -8.10 1.76 10.47
N ARG A 87 -9.35 1.89 9.99
CA ARG A 87 -10.15 3.12 10.16
C ARG A 87 -10.39 3.52 11.62
N THR A 88 -10.23 2.58 12.54
CA THR A 88 -10.40 2.76 13.99
C THR A 88 -9.09 3.11 14.72
N ILE A 89 -8.00 3.33 13.99
CA ILE A 89 -6.72 3.69 14.59
C ILE A 89 -6.82 5.01 15.36
N THR A 90 -6.26 5.04 16.57
CA THR A 90 -6.18 6.27 17.37
C THR A 90 -4.98 7.10 16.96
N ALA A 91 -5.00 8.41 17.24
CA ALA A 91 -3.86 9.29 16.97
C ALA A 91 -2.55 8.79 17.65
N ALA A 92 -2.65 8.26 18.87
CA ALA A 92 -1.50 7.70 19.59
C ALA A 92 -0.92 6.47 18.87
N SER A 93 -1.77 5.58 18.35
CA SER A 93 -1.35 4.43 17.56
C SER A 93 -0.78 4.84 16.19
N TYR A 94 -1.36 5.85 15.54
CA TYR A 94 -0.85 6.41 14.29
C TYR A 94 0.57 6.98 14.46
N ASN A 95 0.78 7.79 15.50
CA ASN A 95 2.11 8.32 15.82
C ASN A 95 3.13 7.22 16.17
N ARG A 96 2.66 6.09 16.72
CA ARG A 96 3.53 4.92 16.92
C ARG A 96 3.93 4.28 15.60
N LEU A 97 3.02 4.20 14.61
CA LEU A 97 3.34 3.70 13.28
C LEU A 97 4.42 4.57 12.62
N HIS A 98 4.28 5.90 12.64
CA HIS A 98 5.30 6.85 12.19
C HIS A 98 6.72 6.46 12.66
N ARG A 99 6.88 6.31 13.98
CA ARG A 99 8.15 5.94 14.59
C ARG A 99 8.64 4.54 14.19
N LEU A 100 7.74 3.58 14.04
CA LEU A 100 8.09 2.21 13.65
C LEU A 100 8.52 2.11 12.19
N LEU A 101 7.90 2.91 11.32
CA LEU A 101 8.23 2.96 9.90
C LEU A 101 9.48 3.81 9.64
N GLY A 102 9.93 4.62 10.61
CA GLY A 102 11.02 5.57 10.41
C GLY A 102 10.64 6.72 9.47
N ILE A 103 9.34 6.96 9.32
CA ILE A 103 8.76 8.02 8.51
C ILE A 103 8.37 9.13 9.49
N GLY A 104 8.87 10.34 9.29
CA GLY A 104 8.64 11.48 10.19
C GLY A 104 9.46 12.71 9.82
#